data_AF-A0A0J6STK8-F1
#
_entry.id   AF-A0A0J6STK8-F1
#
_cell.length_a   1.000
_cell.length_b   1.000
_cell.length_c   1.000
_cell.angle_alpha   90.00
_cell.angle_beta   90.00
_cell.angle_gamma   90.00
#
_symmetry.space_group_name_H-M   'P 1'
#
loop_
_entity.id
_entity.type
_entity.pdbx_description
1 polymer ?
#
loop_
_entity_poly.entity_id
_entity_poly.type
_entity_poly.pdbx_seq_one_letter_code
_entity_poly.pdbx_strand_id
1 'polypeptide(L)'
;MTRRTRTIREGDAKRAAARAAKATSAMADETARHRVAMQDIAARRSEAALRPDAAVRAAALARVAAAAAKEQQRHQAKTKSIKTMNNKK
;
A
#
# COMPACT_ATOMS: atom_id res chain seq x y z
N MET A 1 -36.61 23.18 -20.98
CA MET A 1 -35.26 22.61 -20.80
C MET A 1 -35.38 21.21 -20.21
N THR A 2 -35.37 20.16 -21.04
CA THR A 2 -35.39 18.78 -20.56
C THR A 2 -33.96 18.31 -20.26
N ARG A 3 -33.66 18.12 -18.97
CA ARG A 3 -32.42 17.48 -18.49
C ARG A 3 -32.43 16.05 -19.02
N ARG A 4 -31.69 15.76 -20.10
CA ARG A 4 -31.52 14.40 -20.60
C ARG A 4 -30.85 13.58 -19.51
N THR A 5 -31.61 12.73 -18.83
CA THR A 5 -31.09 11.69 -17.95
C THR A 5 -30.31 10.74 -18.84
N ARG A 6 -28.98 10.89 -18.87
CA ARG A 6 -28.07 9.98 -19.58
C ARG A 6 -28.21 8.62 -18.92
N THR A 7 -29.03 7.75 -19.50
CA THR A 7 -29.13 6.34 -19.10
C THR A 7 -27.73 5.74 -19.22
N ILE A 8 -27.24 5.17 -18.11
CA ILE A 8 -25.94 4.49 -18.05
C ILE A 8 -26.01 3.37 -19.09
N ARG A 9 -25.29 3.47 -20.22
CA ARG A 9 -25.27 2.41 -21.23
C ARG A 9 -24.53 1.21 -20.65
N GLU A 10 -24.84 -0.01 -21.11
CA GLU A 10 -24.11 -1.23 -20.71
C GLU A 10 -22.58 -1.10 -20.79
N GLY A 11 -22.08 -0.27 -21.72
CA GLY A 11 -20.65 0.07 -21.82
C GLY A 11 -20.08 0.85 -20.63
N ASP A 12 -20.87 1.67 -19.94
CA ASP A 12 -20.47 2.39 -18.73
C ASP A 12 -20.40 1.46 -17.52
N ALA A 13 -21.34 0.51 -17.41
CA ALA A 13 -21.31 -0.53 -16.39
C ALA A 13 -20.11 -1.48 -16.56
N LYS A 14 -19.83 -1.92 -17.80
CA LYS A 14 -18.64 -2.74 -18.12
C LYS A 14 -17.33 -1.99 -17.83
N ARG A 15 -17.26 -0.69 -18.15
CA ARG A 15 -16.10 0.16 -17.82
C ARG A 15 -15.92 0.37 -16.32
N ALA A 16 -17.01 0.53 -15.57
CA ALA A 16 -16.97 0.64 -14.10
C ALA A 16 -16.49 -0.67 -13.46
N ALA A 17 -16.99 -1.82 -13.92
CA ALA A 17 -16.55 -3.13 -13.45
C ALA A 17 -15.06 -3.39 -13.71
N ALA A 18 -14.57 -3.06 -14.90
CA ALA A 18 -13.14 -3.19 -15.24
C ALA A 18 -12.24 -2.28 -14.38
N ARG A 19 -12.68 -1.05 -14.08
CA ARG A 19 -11.96 -0.15 -13.16
C ARG A 19 -11.91 -0.71 -11.75
N ALA A 20 -13.02 -1.23 -11.24
CA ALA A 20 -13.09 -1.85 -9.92
C ALA A 20 -12.17 -3.07 -9.81
N ALA A 21 -12.19 -3.96 -10.82
CA ALA A 21 -11.31 -5.13 -10.87
C ALA A 21 -9.82 -4.77 -10.91
N LYS A 22 -9.45 -3.71 -11.64
CA LYS A 22 -8.06 -3.20 -11.65
C LYS A 22 -7.65 -2.59 -10.30
N ALA A 23 -8.58 -1.94 -9.61
CA ALA A 23 -8.31 -1.38 -8.28
C ALA A 23 -8.14 -2.49 -7.23
N THR A 24 -8.93 -3.56 -7.29
CA THR A 24 -8.79 -4.71 -6.37
C THR A 24 -7.47 -5.44 -6.58
N SER A 25 -7.06 -5.67 -7.83
CA SER A 25 -5.76 -6.30 -8.11
C SER A 25 -4.60 -5.43 -7.61
N ALA A 26 -4.64 -4.11 -7.87
CA ALA A 26 -3.61 -3.19 -7.40
C ALA A 26 -3.50 -3.12 -5.86
N MET A 27 -4.64 -3.22 -5.15
CA MET A 27 -4.64 -3.32 -3.69
C MET A 27 -4.03 -4.63 -3.18
N ALA A 28 -4.33 -5.75 -3.85
CA ALA A 28 -3.78 -7.06 -3.50
C ALA A 28 -2.25 -7.09 -3.67
N ASP A 29 -1.76 -6.59 -4.81
CA ASP A 29 -0.33 -6.50 -5.12
C ASP A 29 0.42 -5.63 -4.08
N GLU A 30 -0.14 -4.47 -3.75
CA GLU A 30 0.47 -3.57 -2.76
C GLU A 30 0.48 -4.17 -1.35
N THR A 31 -0.58 -4.92 -0.98
CA THR A 31 -0.64 -5.64 0.30
C THR A 31 0.41 -6.75 0.36
N ALA A 32 0.56 -7.53 -0.72
CA ALA A 32 1.55 -8.59 -0.82
C ALA A 32 2.98 -8.03 -0.73
N ARG A 33 3.27 -6.95 -1.47
CA ARG A 33 4.56 -6.26 -1.41
C ARG A 33 4.87 -5.75 0.00
N HIS A 34 3.92 -5.07 0.64
CA HIS A 34 4.11 -4.57 2.00
C HIS A 34 4.39 -5.72 2.98
N ARG A 35 3.69 -6.85 2.84
CA ARG A 35 3.92 -8.04 3.68
C ARG A 35 5.36 -8.54 3.57
N VAL A 36 5.88 -8.68 2.35
CA VAL A 36 7.27 -9.10 2.11
C VAL A 36 8.25 -8.09 2.71
N ALA A 37 8.05 -6.80 2.45
CA ALA A 37 8.91 -5.75 3.01
C ALA A 37 8.94 -5.76 4.55
N MET A 38 7.80 -5.98 5.20
CA MET A 38 7.73 -6.07 6.65
C MET A 38 8.37 -7.34 7.21
N GLN A 39 8.36 -8.45 6.46
CA GLN A 39 9.11 -9.66 6.83
C GLN A 39 10.62 -9.41 6.79
N ASP A 40 11.13 -8.73 5.76
CA ASP A 40 12.54 -8.37 5.65
C ASP A 40 12.97 -7.44 6.81
N ILE A 41 12.11 -6.47 7.15
CA ILE A 41 12.34 -5.56 8.28
C ILE A 41 12.35 -6.34 9.60
N ALA A 42 11.48 -7.33 9.77
CA ALA A 42 11.48 -8.18 10.96
C ALA A 42 12.77 -9.00 11.06
N ALA A 43 13.27 -9.56 9.95
CA ALA A 43 14.56 -10.26 9.92
C ALA A 43 15.72 -9.33 10.33
N ARG A 44 15.78 -8.13 9.77
CA ARG A 44 16.78 -7.10 10.14
C ARG A 44 16.68 -6.67 11.59
N ARG A 45 15.48 -6.65 12.16
CA ARG A 45 15.27 -6.36 13.59
C ARG A 45 15.90 -7.44 14.47
N SER A 46 15.69 -8.70 14.12
CA SER A 46 16.28 -9.84 14.83
C SER A 46 17.81 -9.80 14.76
N GLU A 47 18.37 -9.55 13.57
CA GLU A 47 19.82 -9.38 13.40
C GLU A 47 20.37 -8.20 14.22
N ALA A 48 19.67 -7.05 14.20
CA ALA A 48 20.05 -5.88 14.98
C ALA A 48 20.03 -6.16 16.50
N ALA A 49 19.10 -6.99 16.99
CA ALA A 49 18.97 -7.33 18.41
C ALA A 49 20.12 -8.22 18.92
N LEU A 50 20.70 -9.05 18.05
CA LEU A 50 21.79 -9.98 18.39
C LEU A 50 23.17 -9.31 18.49
N ARG A 51 23.28 -8.02 18.15
CA ARG A 51 24.57 -7.32 18.19
C ARG A 51 25.09 -7.22 19.63
N PRO A 52 26.37 -7.51 19.90
CA PRO A 52 26.90 -7.58 21.26
C PRO A 52 26.99 -6.19 21.92
N ASP A 53 27.47 -5.18 21.19
CA ASP A 53 27.60 -3.81 21.70
C ASP A 53 26.23 -3.12 21.83
N ALA A 54 25.95 -2.55 23.02
CA ALA A 54 24.66 -1.93 23.31
C ALA A 54 24.38 -0.67 22.48
N ALA A 55 25.38 0.18 22.26
CA ALA A 55 25.22 1.42 21.48
C ALA A 55 25.00 1.10 20.00
N VAL A 56 25.75 0.15 19.44
CA VAL A 56 25.58 -0.32 18.07
C VAL A 56 24.23 -1.02 17.88
N ARG A 57 23.80 -1.83 18.86
CA ARG A 57 22.48 -2.48 18.86
C ARG A 57 21.35 -1.46 18.85
N ALA A 58 21.41 -0.45 19.72
CA ALA A 58 20.41 0.62 19.78
C ALA A 58 20.34 1.40 18.46
N ALA A 59 21.49 1.79 17.90
CA ALA A 59 21.56 2.47 16.61
C ALA A 59 21.00 1.61 15.46
N ALA A 60 21.31 0.32 15.43
CA ALA A 60 20.79 -0.60 14.43
C ALA A 60 19.27 -0.77 14.55
N LEU A 61 18.74 -0.96 15.76
CA LEU A 61 17.31 -1.05 16.00
C LEU A 61 16.56 0.23 15.62
N ALA A 62 17.13 1.41 15.90
CA ALA A 62 16.56 2.70 15.50
C ALA A 62 16.44 2.82 13.96
N ARG A 63 17.46 2.38 13.22
CA ARG A 63 17.41 2.35 11.74
C ARG A 63 16.32 1.41 11.22
N VAL A 64 16.16 0.24 11.83
CA VAL A 64 15.11 -0.72 11.45
C VAL A 64 13.73 -0.15 11.77
N ALA A 65 13.56 0.51 12.93
CA ALA A 65 12.31 1.18 13.30
C ALA A 65 11.94 2.30 12.31
N ALA A 66 12.92 3.12 11.91
CA ALA A 66 12.71 4.16 10.89
C ALA A 66 12.32 3.56 9.52
N ALA A 67 12.92 2.45 9.12
CA ALA A 67 12.56 1.74 7.89
C ALA A 67 11.11 1.21 7.95
N ALA A 68 10.70 0.64 9.09
CA ALA A 68 9.33 0.17 9.31
C ALA A 68 8.30 1.31 9.20
N ALA A 69 8.57 2.45 9.85
CA ALA A 69 7.69 3.62 9.77
C ALA A 69 7.57 4.15 8.33
N LYS A 70 8.69 4.22 7.60
CA LYS A 70 8.70 4.67 6.20
C LYS A 70 7.90 3.74 5.29
N GLU A 71 8.04 2.43 5.47
CA GLU A 71 7.30 1.45 4.66
C GLU A 71 5.79 1.49 4.96
N GLN A 72 5.40 1.65 6.24
CA GLN A 72 4.00 1.86 6.61
C GLN A 72 3.42 3.13 5.99
N GLN A 73 4.15 4.25 6.03
CA GLN A 73 3.72 5.50 5.40
C GLN A 73 3.57 5.35 3.88
N ARG A 74 4.52 4.68 3.22
CA ARG A 74 4.46 4.39 1.78
C ARG A 74 3.21 3.58 1.44
N HIS A 75 2.96 2.50 2.17
CA HIS A 75 1.79 1.65 1.95
C HIS A 75 0.47 2.41 2.18
N GLN A 76 0.38 3.22 3.26
CA GLN A 76 -0.79 4.07 3.49
C GLN A 76 -0.99 5.09 2.36
N ALA A 77 0.07 5.73 1.89
CA ALA A 77 0.00 6.67 0.77
C ALA A 77 -0.45 5.99 -0.52
N LYS A 78 0.08 4.78 -0.80
CA LYS A 78 -0.25 4.04 -2.01
C LYS A 78 -1.68 3.49 -1.98
N THR A 79 -2.13 2.95 -0.86
CA THR A 79 -3.51 2.48 -0.68
C THR A 79 -4.51 3.64 -0.79
N LYS A 80 -4.22 4.81 -0.21
CA LYS A 80 -5.01 6.04 -0.41
C LYS A 80 -5.05 6.43 -1.89
N SER A 81 -3.90 6.40 -2.58
CA SER A 81 -3.82 6.70 -4.02
C SER A 81 -4.68 5.76 -4.86
N ILE A 82 -4.60 4.43 -4.64
CA ILE A 82 -5.41 3.44 -5.36
C ILE A 82 -6.91 3.69 -5.14
N LYS A 83 -7.32 3.98 -3.90
CA LYS A 83 -8.72 4.34 -3.59
C LYS A 83 -9.16 5.62 -4.30
N THR A 84 -8.34 6.68 -4.30
CA THR A 84 -8.68 7.94 -4.98
C THR A 84 -8.75 7.81 -6.50
N MET A 85 -7.89 6.99 -7.11
CA MET A 85 -7.93 6.73 -8.56
C MET A 85 -9.20 5.97 -8.97
N ASN A 86 -9.69 5.07 -8.12
CA ASN A 86 -10.94 4.36 -8.37
C ASN A 86 -12.18 5.28 -8.29
N ASN A 87 -12.10 6.36 -7.51
CA ASN A 87 -13.22 7.29 -7.29
C ASN A 87 -13.26 8.50 -8.24
N LYS A 88 -12.22 8.74 -9.06
CA LYS A 88 -12.26 9.78 -10.11
C LYS A 88 -13.14 9.30 -11.27
N LYS A 89 -14.34 9.89 -11.36
CA LYS A 89 -15.38 9.62 -12.37
C LYS A 89 -14.96 10.05 -13.77
#